data_AF-A0A0D2JFV7-F1
#
_entry.id   AF-A0A0D2JFV7-F1
#
_cell.length_a   1.000
_cell.length_b   1.000
_cell.length_c   1.000
_cell.angle_alpha   90.00
_cell.angle_beta   90.00
_cell.angle_gamma   90.00
#
_symmetry.space_group_name_H-M   'P 1'
#
loop_
_entity.id
_entity.type
_entity.pdbx_description
1 polymer ?
#
loop_
_entity_poly.entity_id
_entity_poly.type
_entity_poly.pdbx_seq_one_letter_code
_entity_poly.pdbx_strand_id
1 'polypeptide(L)' 'MLCPCAGVTKEMVVKAIAQGADSLPLLKVMTGAGRANQCRDKNPLGRSCELDLLKMLAIYA' A
#
# COMPACT_ATOMS: atom_id res chain seq x y z
N MET A 1 7.90 1.91 -6.46
CA MET A 1 6.57 2.44 -6.05
C MET A 1 5.64 1.29 -5.76
N LEU A 2 4.93 1.32 -4.62
CA LEU A 2 3.97 0.27 -4.25
C LEU A 2 2.52 0.68 -4.54
N CYS A 3 2.14 1.92 -4.21
CA CYS A 3 0.86 2.50 -4.60
C CYS A 3 1.10 3.78 -5.41
N PRO A 4 1.30 3.67 -6.74
CA PRO A 4 1.60 4.81 -7.62
C PRO A 4 0.56 5.93 -7.52
N CYS A 5 -0.72 5.58 -7.43
CA CYS A 5 -1.83 6.52 -7.38
C CYS A 5 -1.79 7.46 -6.17
N ALA A 6 -1.22 6.97 -5.06
CA ALA A 6 -1.20 7.66 -3.78
C ALA A 6 0.22 8.11 -3.38
N GLY A 7 1.22 7.97 -4.26
CA GLY A 7 2.59 8.37 -3.94
C GLY A 7 3.29 7.48 -2.91
N VAL A 8 2.80 6.24 -2.67
CA VAL A 8 3.33 5.37 -1.60
C VAL A 8 4.41 4.42 -2.13
N THR A 9 5.57 4.40 -1.45
CA THR A 9 6.70 3.50 -1.77
C THR A 9 6.67 2.22 -0.93
N LYS A 10 7.56 1.27 -1.26
CA LYS A 10 7.69 0.02 -0.47
C LYS A 10 8.22 0.33 0.93
N GLU A 11 9.19 1.24 1.02
CA GLU A 11 9.87 1.63 2.27
C GLU A 11 8.88 2.26 3.25
N MET A 12 7.95 3.09 2.78
CA MET A 12 6.88 3.66 3.60
C MET A 12 5.98 2.57 4.20
N VAL A 13 5.67 1.53 3.42
CA VAL A 13 4.84 0.41 3.87
C VAL A 13 5.57 -0.46 4.87
N VAL A 14 6.83 -0.83 4.61
CA VAL A 14 7.65 -1.59 5.57
C VAL A 14 7.78 -0.81 6.88
N LYS A 15 8.03 0.50 6.82
CA LYS A 15 8.10 1.35 8.00
C LYS A 15 6.79 1.38 8.79
N ALA A 16 5.64 1.47 8.11
CA ALA A 16 4.34 1.45 8.78
C ALA A 16 4.06 0.11 9.47
N ILE A 17 4.42 -1.01 8.83
CA ILE A 17 4.30 -2.36 9.43
C ILE A 17 5.20 -2.48 10.66
N ALA A 18 6.46 -2.04 10.56
CA ALA A 18 7.39 -2.00 11.71
C ALA A 18 6.91 -1.07 12.85
N GLN A 19 6.02 -0.12 12.56
CA GLN A 19 5.35 0.75 13.54
C GLN A 19 4.04 0.19 14.08
N GLY A 20 3.68 -1.06 13.74
CA GLY A 20 2.51 -1.77 14.25
C GLY A 20 1.33 -1.87 13.29
N ALA A 21 1.48 -1.53 12.00
CA ALA A 21 0.43 -1.80 11.02
C ALA A 21 0.33 -3.30 10.72
N ASP A 22 -0.65 -3.97 11.33
CA ASP A 22 -0.89 -5.42 11.24
C ASP A 22 -2.04 -5.83 10.32
N SER A 23 -2.73 -4.84 9.75
CA SER A 23 -3.96 -5.06 8.99
C SER A 23 -4.08 -4.06 7.84
N LEU A 24 -4.78 -4.46 6.77
CA LEU A 24 -4.96 -3.60 5.61
C LEU A 24 -5.62 -2.24 5.96
N PRO A 25 -6.68 -2.17 6.80
CA PRO A 25 -7.26 -0.90 7.21
C PRO A 25 -6.25 0.01 7.91
N LEU A 26 -5.50 -0.52 8.88
CA LEU A 26 -4.51 0.27 9.62
C LEU A 26 -3.37 0.72 8.73
N LEU A 27 -2.88 -0.15 7.85
CA LEU A 27 -1.83 0.17 6.88
C LEU A 27 -2.26 1.29 5.93
N LYS A 28 -3.52 1.28 5.47
CA LYS A 28 -4.10 2.36 4.65
C LYS A 28 -4.21 3.67 5.43
N VAL A 29 -4.55 3.62 6.73
CA VAL A 29 -4.59 4.80 7.59
C VAL A 29 -3.19 5.41 7.76
N MET A 30 -2.18 4.59 8.02
CA MET A 30 -0.82 5.05 8.31
C MET A 30 -0.07 5.53 7.05
N THR A 31 -0.34 4.94 5.88
CA THR A 31 0.43 5.23 4.65
C THR A 31 -0.34 6.06 3.63
N GLY A 32 -1.67 6.13 3.72
CA GLY A 32 -2.53 6.73 2.70
C GLY A 32 -2.72 5.87 1.43
N ALA A 33 -2.15 4.65 1.39
CA ALA A 33 -2.31 3.76 0.25
C ALA A 33 -3.77 3.36 0.02
N GLY A 34 -4.14 3.07 -1.23
CA GLY A 34 -5.50 2.62 -1.59
C GLY A 34 -6.61 3.65 -1.40
N ARG A 35 -6.29 4.95 -1.25
CA ARG A 35 -7.27 6.06 -1.12
C ARG A 35 -7.51 6.84 -2.42
N ALA A 36 -6.66 6.67 -3.44
CA ALA A 36 -6.82 7.32 -4.75
C ALA A 36 -7.61 6.42 -5.72
N ASN A 37 -8.21 7.02 -6.76
CA ASN A 37 -9.11 6.36 -7.70
C ASN A 37 -8.58 6.25 -9.15
N GLN A 38 -7.35 6.67 -9.42
CA GLN A 38 -6.74 6.69 -10.76
C GLN A 38 -5.89 5.44 -11.06
N CYS A 39 -6.26 4.28 -10.48
CA CYS A 39 -5.46 3.05 -10.55
C CYS A 39 -5.30 2.48 -11.96
N ARG A 40 -6.32 2.65 -12.81
CA ARG A 40 -6.26 2.19 -14.19
C ARG A 40 -5.16 2.89 -14.99
N ASP A 41 -4.93 4.18 -14.72
CA ASP A 41 -4.01 5.01 -15.51
C ASP A 41 -2.63 5.13 -14.85
N LYS A 42 -2.57 5.21 -13.52
CA LYS A 42 -1.33 5.47 -12.77
C LYS A 42 -0.60 4.22 -12.31
N ASN A 43 -1.31 3.09 -12.12
CA ASN A 43 -0.65 1.84 -11.77
C ASN A 43 -0.23 1.13 -13.07
N PRO A 44 1.06 0.79 -13.29
CA PRO A 44 1.49 0.04 -14.48
C PRO A 44 0.76 -1.29 -14.69
N LEU A 45 0.20 -1.87 -13.62
CA LEU A 45 -0.60 -3.09 -13.66
C LEU A 45 -2.09 -2.84 -13.96
N GLY A 46 -2.51 -1.58 -14.10
CA GLY A 46 -3.91 -1.19 -14.34
C GLY A 46 -4.90 -1.54 -13.23
N ARG A 47 -4.42 -1.93 -12.03
CA ARG A 47 -5.24 -2.41 -10.90
C ARG A 47 -4.93 -1.70 -9.57
N SER A 48 -5.75 -1.94 -8.55
CA SER A 48 -5.50 -1.47 -7.18
C SER A 48 -4.20 -2.05 -6.61
N CYS A 49 -3.52 -1.27 -5.76
CA CYS A 49 -2.34 -1.67 -5.01
C CYS A 49 -2.66 -2.56 -3.79
N GLU A 50 -3.95 -2.76 -3.46
CA GLU A 50 -4.38 -3.49 -2.25
C GLU A 50 -3.91 -4.94 -2.19
N LEU A 51 -3.88 -5.65 -3.33
CA LEU A 51 -3.33 -7.01 -3.36
C LEU A 51 -1.83 -7.04 -3.00
N ASP A 52 -1.10 -5.98 -3.35
CA ASP A 52 0.33 -5.90 -3.05
C ASP A 52 0.54 -5.49 -1.59
N LEU A 53 -0.33 -4.65 -1.02
CA LEU A 53 -0.35 -4.36 0.42
C LEU A 53 -0.61 -5.61 1.26
N LEU A 54 -1.56 -6.47 0.86
CA LEU A 54 -1.83 -7.74 1.55
C LEU A 54 -0.63 -8.67 1.53
N LYS A 55 0.10 -8.74 0.41
CA LYS A 55 1.36 -9.50 0.33
C LYS A 55 2.43 -8.92 1.24
N MET A 56 2.53 -7.60 1.34
CA MET A 56 3.48 -6.95 2.25
C MET A 56 3.16 -7.30 3.71
N LEU A 57 1.89 -7.26 4.12
CA LEU A 57 1.46 -7.67 5.45
C LEU A 57 1.83 -9.13 5.72
N ALA A 58 1.56 -10.04 4.78
CA ALA A 58 1.90 -11.46 4.94
C ALA A 58 3.42 -11.74 5.05
N ILE A 59 4.28 -10.82 4.62
CA ILE A 59 5.75 -10.98 4.65
C ILE A 59 6.37 -10.27 5.86
N TYR A 60 5.83 -9.12 6.27
CA TYR A 60 6.50 -8.19 7.18
C TYR A 60 5.77 -7.94 8.51
N ALA A 61 4.48 -8.30 8.64
CA ALA A 61 3.73 -8.16 9.89
C ALA A 61 3.87 -9.43 10.74
#